data_AF-A0A2L0EJS4-F1
#
_entry.id   AF-A0A2L0EJS4-F1
#
_cell.length_a   1.000
_cell.length_b   1.000
_cell.length_c   1.000
_cell.angle_alpha   90.00
_cell.angle_beta   90.00
_cell.angle_gamma   90.00
#
_symmetry.space_group_name_H-M   'P 1'
#
loop_
_entity.id
_entity.type
_entity.pdbx_description
1 polymer ?
#
loop_
_entity_poly.entity_id
_entity_poly.type
_entity_poly.pdbx_seq_one_letter_code
_entity_poly.pdbx_strand_id
1 'polypeptide(L)'
;MVLNRIWTAIAMAGTLCVGGCSSAAAVQETRISEQGGFEDPEHRLAASEEGAYCSAEVLRWQYDEPASTLRLADARLMLDCCGRRAIHVERIDSLVEITERDEPDLEEGRCSEQCAFDLSVGVQGVPRGEIYVKLLRDVVDRQGSPTVIWSGTLDLDETAGAVVLDETPASTGCQAQAPRRRRSATVAAR
;
A
#
# COMPACT_ATOMS: atom_id res chain seq x y z
N MET A 1 36.71 -35.98 65.60
CA MET A 1 35.84 -34.81 65.82
C MET A 1 35.20 -34.51 64.46
N VAL A 2 33.92 -34.83 64.23
CA VAL A 2 32.73 -33.99 64.59
C VAL A 2 32.83 -32.68 63.77
N LEU A 3 31.94 -32.24 62.88
CA LEU A 3 30.56 -32.59 62.53
C LEU A 3 30.17 -31.79 61.26
N ASN A 4 29.18 -32.31 60.52
CA ASN A 4 28.05 -31.58 59.90
C ASN A 4 28.20 -30.54 58.76
N ARG A 5 27.45 -30.84 57.68
CA ARG A 5 26.30 -30.11 57.07
C ARG A 5 26.51 -28.60 56.76
N ILE A 6 26.07 -28.07 55.60
CA ILE A 6 24.66 -27.91 55.20
C ILE A 6 24.59 -27.63 53.68
N TRP A 7 23.58 -28.22 53.06
CA TRP A 7 23.06 -27.96 51.72
C TRP A 7 22.33 -26.61 51.66
N THR A 8 22.53 -25.81 50.60
CA THR A 8 21.49 -24.90 50.11
C THR A 8 21.54 -24.81 48.60
N ALA A 9 20.61 -25.51 47.94
CA ALA A 9 20.24 -25.28 46.56
C ALA A 9 19.33 -24.05 46.50
N ILE A 10 19.65 -23.07 45.67
CA ILE A 10 18.72 -22.02 45.25
C ILE A 10 18.58 -22.15 43.74
N ALA A 11 17.59 -22.94 43.32
CA ALA A 11 17.08 -22.91 41.97
C ALA A 11 16.23 -21.64 41.83
N MET A 12 16.76 -20.62 41.15
CA MET A 12 15.98 -19.45 40.79
C MET A 12 14.95 -19.84 39.74
N ALA A 13 13.67 -19.78 40.15
CA ALA A 13 12.52 -19.98 39.30
C ALA A 13 12.50 -18.89 38.21
N GLY A 14 12.50 -19.33 36.96
CA GLY A 14 12.34 -18.49 35.79
C GLY A 14 10.96 -17.84 35.78
N THR A 15 10.93 -16.52 35.82
CA THR A 15 9.75 -15.74 35.44
C THR A 15 9.88 -15.48 33.94
N LEU A 16 9.31 -16.36 33.13
CA LEU A 16 9.12 -16.12 31.71
C LEU A 16 8.02 -15.08 31.58
N CYS A 17 8.41 -13.83 31.35
CA CYS A 17 7.51 -12.81 30.82
C CYS A 17 7.06 -13.28 29.43
N VAL A 18 5.89 -13.92 29.35
CA VAL A 18 5.17 -14.14 28.09
C VAL A 18 4.58 -12.80 27.68
N GLY A 19 5.45 -11.92 27.15
CA GLY A 19 5.02 -10.71 26.47
C GLY A 19 4.30 -11.13 25.20
N GLY A 20 2.98 -10.92 25.15
CA GLY A 20 2.21 -11.05 23.93
C GLY A 20 2.79 -10.13 22.87
N CYS A 21 3.38 -10.71 21.83
CA CYS A 21 3.65 -10.00 20.59
C CYS A 21 2.29 -9.67 19.95
N SER A 22 1.73 -8.51 20.27
CA SER A 22 0.72 -7.89 19.42
C SER A 22 1.38 -7.67 18.06
N SER A 23 1.08 -8.55 17.09
CA SER A 23 1.55 -8.41 15.72
C SER A 23 0.81 -7.24 15.10
N ALA A 24 1.32 -6.02 15.33
CA ALA A 24 1.07 -4.92 14.43
C ALA A 24 1.45 -5.40 13.03
N ALA A 25 0.54 -5.29 12.07
CA ALA A 25 0.85 -5.69 10.70
C ALA A 25 2.08 -4.94 10.22
N ALA A 26 3.06 -5.68 9.71
CA ALA A 26 4.21 -5.07 9.07
C ALA A 26 3.77 -4.62 7.68
N VAL A 27 3.41 -3.35 7.55
CA VAL A 27 3.37 -2.67 6.25
C VAL A 27 4.81 -2.65 5.75
N GLN A 28 5.09 -3.41 4.70
CA GLN A 28 6.47 -3.58 4.23
C GLN A 28 6.84 -2.60 3.13
N GLU A 29 5.85 -2.15 2.37
CA GLU A 29 6.12 -1.38 1.17
C GLU A 29 4.96 -0.42 0.93
N THR A 30 5.29 0.86 0.78
CA THR A 30 4.38 1.91 0.35
C THR A 30 5.09 2.66 -0.76
N ARG A 31 4.45 2.80 -1.93
CA ARG A 31 4.96 3.62 -3.02
C ARG A 31 3.89 4.56 -3.50
N ILE A 32 4.32 5.76 -3.85
CA ILE A 32 3.54 6.78 -4.52
C ILE A 32 4.28 7.09 -5.81
N SER A 33 3.56 7.16 -6.93
CA SER A 33 4.17 7.52 -8.20
C SER A 33 4.45 9.01 -8.28
N GLU A 34 5.30 9.39 -9.23
CA GLU A 34 5.32 10.76 -9.75
C GLU A 34 4.04 11.04 -10.57
N GLN A 35 3.92 12.29 -11.05
CA GLN A 35 2.83 12.69 -11.94
C GLN A 35 2.77 11.81 -13.20
N GLY A 36 1.58 11.29 -13.50
CA GLY A 36 1.33 10.40 -14.64
C GLY A 36 1.38 8.91 -14.32
N GLY A 37 1.54 8.53 -13.05
CA GLY A 37 1.55 7.12 -12.62
C GLY A 37 2.95 6.49 -12.56
N PHE A 38 3.01 5.21 -12.23
CA PHE A 38 4.24 4.41 -12.20
C PHE A 38 4.75 4.12 -13.62
N GLU A 39 6.04 4.39 -13.86
CA GLU A 39 6.72 4.00 -15.12
C GLU A 39 6.68 2.47 -15.33
N ASP A 40 6.77 1.69 -14.24
CA ASP A 40 6.70 0.23 -14.26
C ASP A 40 5.26 -0.26 -14.01
N PRO A 41 4.61 -0.89 -15.02
CA PRO A 41 3.26 -1.44 -14.88
C PRO A 41 3.11 -2.48 -13.76
N GLU A 42 4.18 -3.17 -13.36
CA GLU A 42 4.12 -4.15 -12.28
C GLU A 42 3.74 -3.50 -10.94
N HIS A 43 4.12 -2.23 -10.71
CA HIS A 43 3.72 -1.49 -9.51
C HIS A 43 2.24 -1.13 -9.48
N ARG A 44 1.58 -1.09 -10.65
CA ARG A 44 0.11 -0.94 -10.75
C ARG A 44 -0.62 -2.27 -10.65
N LEU A 45 0.09 -3.40 -10.58
CA LEU A 45 -0.49 -4.75 -10.63
C LEU A 45 -1.35 -4.99 -11.90
N ALA A 46 -1.12 -4.21 -12.96
CA ALA A 46 -1.92 -4.24 -14.18
C ALA A 46 -1.51 -5.40 -15.09
N ALA A 47 -2.49 -6.05 -15.72
CA ALA A 47 -2.21 -7.03 -16.78
C ALA A 47 -1.81 -6.34 -18.08
N SER A 48 -0.99 -7.01 -18.91
CA SER A 48 -0.44 -6.47 -20.16
C SER A 48 -1.47 -6.00 -21.19
N GLU A 49 -2.71 -6.47 -21.12
CA GLU A 49 -3.79 -6.23 -22.09
C GLU A 49 -4.89 -5.29 -21.56
N GLU A 50 -4.69 -4.62 -20.42
CA GLU A 50 -5.71 -3.75 -19.85
C GLU A 50 -5.90 -2.43 -20.63
N GLY A 51 -7.12 -1.91 -20.54
CA GLY A 51 -7.55 -0.68 -21.20
C GLY A 51 -6.66 0.53 -20.90
N ALA A 52 -6.88 1.62 -21.65
CA ALA A 52 -6.04 2.80 -21.54
C ALA A 52 -5.98 3.32 -20.09
N TYR A 53 -4.77 3.59 -19.57
CA TYR A 53 -4.54 4.03 -18.19
C TYR A 53 -5.51 5.13 -17.73
N CYS A 54 -5.74 6.15 -18.56
CA CYS A 54 -6.60 7.29 -18.23
C CYS A 54 -8.12 7.02 -18.35
N SER A 55 -8.55 5.79 -18.61
CA SER A 55 -9.98 5.47 -18.82
C SER A 55 -10.77 5.32 -17.52
N ALA A 56 -10.14 4.89 -16.43
CA ALA A 56 -10.81 4.63 -15.15
C ALA A 56 -9.82 4.58 -13.98
N GLU A 57 -10.31 4.78 -12.75
CA GLU A 57 -9.60 4.55 -11.48
C GLU A 57 -9.82 3.09 -11.14
N VAL A 58 -8.76 2.37 -10.82
CA VAL A 58 -8.90 0.93 -10.58
C VAL A 58 -8.01 0.52 -9.42
N LEU A 59 -8.65 0.00 -8.37
CA LEU A 59 -8.00 -0.67 -7.27
C LEU A 59 -7.73 -2.12 -7.67
N ARG A 60 -6.46 -2.49 -7.76
CA ARG A 60 -6.02 -3.86 -8.01
C ARG A 60 -5.41 -4.46 -6.76
N TRP A 61 -5.48 -5.77 -6.68
CA TRP A 61 -4.85 -6.50 -5.61
C TRP A 61 -4.27 -7.82 -6.11
N GLN A 62 -3.23 -8.27 -5.44
CA GLN A 62 -2.59 -9.57 -5.64
C GLN A 62 -2.18 -10.15 -4.28
N TYR A 63 -2.31 -11.47 -4.14
CA TYR A 63 -1.92 -12.16 -2.93
C TYR A 63 -0.78 -13.14 -3.20
N ASP A 64 0.34 -12.94 -2.50
CA ASP A 64 1.49 -13.83 -2.48
C ASP A 64 1.37 -14.74 -1.25
N GLU A 65 0.89 -15.96 -1.46
CA GLU A 65 0.70 -16.95 -0.40
C GLU A 65 2.01 -17.36 0.29
N PRO A 66 3.11 -17.72 -0.43
CA PRO A 66 4.40 -18.01 0.20
C PRO A 66 4.89 -16.90 1.13
N ALA A 67 4.68 -15.63 0.77
CA ALA A 67 5.05 -14.49 1.60
C ALA A 67 3.93 -14.00 2.55
N SER A 68 2.73 -14.60 2.48
CA SER A 68 1.51 -14.14 3.17
C SER A 68 1.32 -12.62 3.06
N THR A 69 1.47 -12.11 1.83
CA THR A 69 1.50 -10.67 1.53
C THR A 69 0.36 -10.30 0.59
N LEU A 70 -0.52 -9.41 1.06
CA LEU A 70 -1.51 -8.74 0.22
C LEU A 70 -0.90 -7.47 -0.36
N ARG A 71 -0.79 -7.40 -1.68
CA ARG A 71 -0.42 -6.19 -2.41
C ARG A 71 -1.69 -5.53 -2.95
N LEU A 72 -1.80 -4.23 -2.78
CA LEU A 72 -2.87 -3.41 -3.37
C LEU A 72 -2.24 -2.27 -4.16
N ALA A 73 -2.89 -1.88 -5.25
CA ALA A 73 -2.51 -0.72 -6.03
C ALA A 73 -3.76 0.06 -6.46
N ASP A 74 -3.90 1.30 -6.02
CA ASP A 74 -4.87 2.24 -6.60
C ASP A 74 -4.19 2.96 -7.76
N ALA A 75 -4.70 2.72 -8.97
CA ALA A 75 -4.13 3.28 -10.19
C ALA A 75 -5.03 4.37 -10.76
N ARG A 76 -4.40 5.44 -11.24
CA ARG A 76 -5.02 6.63 -11.85
C ARG A 76 -5.71 7.57 -10.87
N LEU A 77 -5.48 7.56 -9.56
CA LEU A 77 -6.13 8.56 -8.69
C LEU A 77 -5.88 10.01 -9.15
N MET A 78 -6.94 10.80 -9.26
CA MET A 78 -6.85 12.21 -9.69
C MET A 78 -6.77 13.13 -8.47
N LEU A 79 -5.61 13.74 -8.26
CA LEU A 79 -5.33 14.65 -7.13
C LEU A 79 -4.69 15.96 -7.59
N ASP A 80 -4.68 16.96 -6.72
CA ASP A 80 -4.07 18.28 -6.97
C ASP A 80 -2.57 18.15 -7.27
N CYS A 81 -2.09 18.55 -8.45
CA CYS A 81 -0.72 18.25 -8.89
C CYS A 81 0.36 18.66 -7.88
N CYS A 82 0.13 19.72 -7.11
CA CYS A 82 1.09 20.32 -6.19
C CYS A 82 0.89 19.84 -4.74
N GLY A 83 -0.11 19.01 -4.47
CA GLY A 83 -0.31 18.42 -3.15
C GLY A 83 0.85 17.50 -2.72
N ARG A 84 1.09 17.46 -1.41
CA ARG A 84 1.91 16.41 -0.78
C ARG A 84 1.01 15.22 -0.49
N ARG A 85 1.52 14.04 -0.86
CA ARG A 85 0.78 12.78 -0.79
C ARG A 85 1.41 11.87 0.23
N ALA A 86 0.56 11.17 0.97
CA ALA A 86 1.00 10.12 1.87
C ALA A 86 0.01 8.95 1.82
N ILE A 87 0.50 7.76 2.15
CA ILE A 87 -0.36 6.59 2.38
C ILE A 87 -0.15 6.14 3.82
N HIS A 88 -1.25 5.97 4.53
CA HIS A 88 -1.26 5.32 5.84
C HIS A 88 -2.00 3.99 5.73
N VAL A 89 -1.47 2.96 6.35
CA VAL A 89 -2.09 1.63 6.34
C VAL A 89 -2.18 1.12 7.76
N GLU A 90 -3.39 0.77 8.16
CA GLU A 90 -3.67 0.10 9.42
C GLU A 90 -4.26 -1.27 9.15
N ARG A 91 -3.87 -2.24 9.97
CA ARG A 91 -4.52 -3.54 9.97
C ARG A 91 -4.87 -3.95 11.38
N ILE A 92 -6.12 -4.37 11.52
CA ILE A 92 -6.72 -4.84 12.76
C ILE A 92 -7.38 -6.17 12.42
N ASP A 93 -6.77 -7.28 12.83
CA ASP A 93 -7.22 -8.64 12.53
C ASP A 93 -7.40 -8.89 11.01
N SER A 94 -8.65 -9.01 10.56
CA SER A 94 -9.08 -9.21 9.17
C SER A 94 -9.57 -7.93 8.48
N LEU A 95 -9.29 -6.76 9.05
CA LEU A 95 -9.51 -5.46 8.43
C LEU A 95 -8.17 -4.86 8.01
N VAL A 96 -8.08 -4.42 6.76
CA VAL A 96 -7.03 -3.53 6.25
C VAL A 96 -7.67 -2.20 5.88
N GLU A 97 -7.29 -1.14 6.58
CA GLU A 97 -7.69 0.23 6.26
C GLU A 97 -6.51 0.96 5.61
N ILE A 98 -6.74 1.56 4.46
CA ILE A 98 -5.76 2.31 3.68
C ILE A 98 -6.28 3.74 3.58
N THR A 99 -5.49 4.70 4.04
CA THR A 99 -5.82 6.13 3.93
C THR A 99 -4.83 6.80 2.99
N GLU A 100 -5.35 7.24 1.85
CA GLU A 100 -4.66 8.08 0.89
C GLU A 100 -4.85 9.53 1.30
N ARG A 101 -3.76 10.19 1.67
CA ARG A 101 -3.79 11.55 2.17
C ARG A 101 -3.23 12.50 1.13
N ASP A 102 -3.95 13.58 0.90
CA ASP A 102 -3.62 14.67 -0.01
C ASP A 102 -3.70 15.99 0.75
N GLU A 103 -2.56 16.63 0.97
CA GLU A 103 -2.46 17.89 1.72
C GLU A 103 -1.77 18.96 0.87
N PRO A 104 -2.06 20.25 1.08
CA PRO A 104 -1.35 21.31 0.38
C PRO A 104 0.17 21.20 0.61
N ASP A 105 0.93 21.57 -0.42
CA ASP A 105 2.36 21.81 -0.24
C ASP A 105 2.60 23.00 0.70
N LEU A 106 3.70 22.95 1.45
CA LEU A 106 4.02 23.96 2.45
C LEU A 106 4.45 25.29 1.82
N GLU A 107 5.02 25.27 0.62
CA GLU A 107 5.52 26.44 -0.09
C GLU A 107 4.54 26.91 -1.17
N GLU A 108 4.01 25.97 -1.98
CA GLU A 108 3.18 26.30 -3.15
C GLU A 108 1.67 26.19 -2.87
N GLY A 109 1.27 25.51 -1.79
CA GLY A 109 -0.14 25.29 -1.45
C GLY A 109 -0.80 24.27 -2.38
N ARG A 110 -1.98 24.63 -2.90
CA ARG A 110 -2.76 23.86 -3.90
C ARG A 110 -2.58 24.52 -5.25
N CYS A 111 -2.37 23.74 -6.31
CA CYS A 111 -2.52 24.26 -7.66
C CYS A 111 -3.80 23.74 -8.30
N SER A 112 -4.55 24.59 -8.99
CA SER A 112 -5.88 24.23 -9.54
C SER A 112 -5.86 23.16 -10.64
N GLU A 113 -4.72 22.52 -10.88
CA GLU A 113 -4.51 21.46 -11.85
C GLU A 113 -4.62 20.09 -11.16
N GLN A 114 -5.30 19.14 -11.81
CA GLN A 114 -5.35 17.76 -11.36
C GLN A 114 -4.40 16.90 -12.17
N CYS A 115 -3.68 16.00 -11.50
CA CYS A 115 -2.76 15.06 -12.11
C CYS A 115 -3.13 13.63 -11.70
N ALA A 116 -2.83 12.66 -12.57
CA ALA A 116 -2.98 11.25 -12.25
C ALA A 116 -1.78 10.74 -11.45
N PHE A 117 -2.04 9.93 -10.44
CA PHE A 117 -1.03 9.23 -9.65
C PHE A 117 -1.41 7.77 -9.46
N ASP A 118 -0.45 6.97 -9.05
CA ASP A 118 -0.65 5.62 -8.58
C ASP A 118 -0.11 5.48 -7.15
N LEU A 119 -0.79 4.68 -6.34
CA LEU A 119 -0.40 4.33 -4.99
C LEU A 119 -0.34 2.80 -4.92
N SER A 120 0.68 2.25 -4.27
CA SER A 120 0.74 0.81 -4.02
C SER A 120 1.23 0.52 -2.61
N VAL A 121 0.65 -0.52 -2.00
CA VAL A 121 0.97 -0.96 -0.64
C VAL A 121 1.12 -2.47 -0.57
N GLY A 122 2.03 -2.95 0.28
CA GLY A 122 2.21 -4.35 0.61
C GLY A 122 1.99 -4.60 2.11
N VAL A 123 0.98 -5.39 2.45
CA VAL A 123 0.59 -5.73 3.82
C VAL A 123 0.94 -7.18 4.11
N GLN A 124 1.80 -7.42 5.10
CA GLN A 124 2.24 -8.77 5.46
C GLN A 124 1.47 -9.43 6.60
N GLY A 125 1.69 -10.74 6.71
CA GLY A 125 1.09 -11.59 7.73
C GLY A 125 -0.42 -11.67 7.57
N VAL A 126 -0.91 -11.43 6.36
CA VAL A 126 -2.31 -11.55 6.00
C VAL A 126 -2.57 -13.02 5.73
N PRO A 127 -3.41 -13.69 6.53
CA PRO A 127 -3.73 -15.10 6.29
C PRO A 127 -4.60 -15.25 5.04
N ARG A 128 -4.56 -16.44 4.44
CA ARG A 128 -5.46 -16.82 3.36
C ARG A 128 -6.93 -16.81 3.83
N GLY A 129 -7.86 -16.59 2.89
CA GLY A 129 -9.31 -16.50 3.12
C GLY A 129 -9.83 -15.08 2.94
N GLU A 130 -10.95 -14.76 3.58
CA GLU A 130 -11.60 -13.47 3.43
C GLU A 130 -10.93 -12.37 4.27
N ILE A 131 -10.67 -11.22 3.65
CA ILE A 131 -10.21 -10.00 4.33
C ILE A 131 -11.09 -8.82 3.94
N TYR A 132 -11.48 -8.00 4.91
CA TYR A 132 -12.18 -6.76 4.64
C TYR A 132 -11.18 -5.64 4.39
N VAL A 133 -11.35 -4.91 3.30
CA VAL A 133 -10.51 -3.77 2.93
C VAL A 133 -11.36 -2.52 2.88
N LYS A 134 -10.80 -1.42 3.39
CA LYS A 134 -11.42 -0.10 3.37
C LYS A 134 -10.42 0.92 2.86
N LEU A 135 -10.74 1.54 1.73
CA LEU A 135 -9.96 2.60 1.10
C LEU A 135 -10.58 3.96 1.43
N LEU A 136 -9.80 4.84 2.04
CA LEU A 136 -10.15 6.18 2.45
C LEU A 136 -9.32 7.21 1.69
N ARG A 137 -9.92 8.36 1.40
CA ARG A 137 -9.22 9.53 0.88
C ARG A 137 -9.40 10.73 1.80
N ASP A 138 -8.29 11.23 2.33
CA ASP A 138 -8.21 12.36 3.25
C ASP A 138 -7.64 13.59 2.54
N VAL A 139 -8.50 14.54 2.19
CA VAL A 139 -8.08 15.84 1.62
C VAL A 139 -8.10 16.87 2.73
N VAL A 140 -6.94 17.11 3.32
CA VAL A 140 -6.77 17.64 4.68
C VAL A 140 -7.31 19.06 4.88
N ASP A 141 -7.30 19.87 3.83
CA ASP A 141 -7.76 21.26 3.81
C ASP A 141 -9.25 21.40 3.44
N ARG A 142 -9.95 20.28 3.14
CA ARG A 142 -11.41 20.29 3.06
C ARG A 142 -12.01 19.98 4.42
N GLN A 143 -13.08 20.68 4.77
CA GLN A 143 -13.84 20.36 5.97
C GLN A 143 -14.48 18.98 5.85
N GLY A 144 -14.26 18.12 6.83
CA GLY A 144 -14.88 16.80 6.91
C GLY A 144 -13.96 15.75 7.50
N SER A 145 -14.46 14.52 7.54
CA SER A 145 -13.66 13.32 7.78
C SER A 145 -13.17 12.74 6.44
N PRO A 146 -12.15 11.85 6.46
CA PRO A 146 -11.76 11.12 5.27
C PRO A 146 -12.96 10.46 4.59
N THR A 147 -13.02 10.56 3.26
CA THR A 147 -14.10 9.99 2.45
C THR A 147 -13.83 8.51 2.18
N VAL A 148 -14.84 7.65 2.36
CA VAL A 148 -14.73 6.24 1.93
C VAL A 148 -14.82 6.19 0.41
N ILE A 149 -13.74 5.79 -0.25
CA ILE A 149 -13.69 5.60 -1.70
C ILE A 149 -14.25 4.22 -2.06
N TRP A 150 -13.82 3.21 -1.31
CA TRP A 150 -14.33 1.85 -1.48
C TRP A 150 -14.20 1.06 -0.18
N SER A 151 -15.10 0.09 0.00
CA SER A 151 -14.97 -0.88 1.05
C SER A 151 -15.64 -2.19 0.65
N GLY A 152 -14.98 -3.31 0.92
CA GLY A 152 -15.51 -4.62 0.58
C GLY A 152 -14.62 -5.75 1.05
N THR A 153 -15.09 -6.98 0.86
CA THR A 153 -14.33 -8.18 1.17
C THR A 153 -13.55 -8.63 -0.06
N LEU A 154 -12.28 -8.97 0.12
CA LEU A 154 -11.46 -9.68 -0.84
C LEU A 154 -11.34 -11.14 -0.43
N ASP A 155 -11.50 -12.05 -1.39
CA ASP A 155 -11.26 -13.48 -1.19
C ASP A 155 -9.82 -13.80 -1.60
N LEU A 156 -8.95 -14.05 -0.63
CA LEU A 156 -7.54 -14.38 -0.87
C LEU A 156 -7.30 -15.85 -1.19
N ASP A 157 -8.37 -16.64 -1.36
CA ASP A 157 -8.25 -17.91 -2.08
C ASP A 157 -8.00 -17.70 -3.57
N GLU A 158 -8.40 -16.54 -4.11
CA GLU A 158 -7.98 -16.03 -5.41
C GLU A 158 -6.62 -15.32 -5.31
N THR A 159 -5.82 -15.36 -6.38
CA THR A 159 -4.47 -14.78 -6.35
C THR A 159 -4.42 -13.31 -6.73
N ALA A 160 -5.48 -12.79 -7.37
CA ALA A 160 -5.55 -11.42 -7.84
C ALA A 160 -6.98 -10.99 -8.14
N GLY A 161 -7.22 -9.67 -8.17
CA GLY A 161 -8.48 -9.10 -8.63
C GLY A 161 -8.40 -7.59 -8.83
N ALA A 162 -9.49 -7.02 -9.34
CA ALA A 162 -9.58 -5.60 -9.64
C ALA A 162 -11.00 -5.08 -9.37
N VAL A 163 -11.09 -3.83 -8.92
CA VAL A 163 -12.33 -3.08 -8.71
C VAL A 163 -12.18 -1.74 -9.38
N VAL A 164 -13.13 -1.39 -10.26
CA VAL A 164 -13.20 -0.04 -10.83
C VAL A 164 -13.80 0.90 -9.79
N LEU A 165 -13.03 1.90 -9.36
CA LEU A 165 -13.44 2.88 -8.36
C LEU A 165 -14.19 4.06 -9.00
N ASP A 166 -13.77 4.46 -10.19
CA ASP A 166 -14.37 5.55 -10.97
C ASP A 166 -14.20 5.30 -12.48
N GLU A 167 -15.32 5.17 -13.19
CA GLU A 167 -15.37 4.92 -14.64
C GLU A 167 -15.15 6.19 -15.48
N THR A 168 -15.03 7.36 -14.85
CA THR A 168 -14.88 8.63 -15.56
C THR A 168 -13.50 8.70 -16.23
N PRO A 169 -13.43 8.86 -17.57
CA PRO A 169 -12.15 9.06 -18.24
C PRO A 169 -11.52 10.39 -17.83
N ALA A 170 -10.24 10.34 -17.46
CA ALA A 170 -9.46 11.54 -17.21
C ALA A 170 -8.93 12.09 -18.54
N SER A 171 -9.16 13.39 -18.78
CA SER A 171 -8.68 14.07 -19.99
C SER A 171 -7.45 14.92 -19.69
N THR A 172 -7.60 15.99 -18.89
CA THR A 172 -6.51 16.89 -18.52
C THR A 172 -5.69 16.33 -17.36
N GLY A 173 -4.36 16.39 -17.47
CA GLY A 173 -3.43 16.00 -16.41
C GLY A 173 -3.25 14.48 -16.19
N CYS A 174 -3.95 13.65 -16.97
CA CYS A 174 -3.63 12.24 -17.09
C CYS A 174 -2.89 11.99 -18.40
N GLN A 175 -1.63 11.54 -18.31
CA GLN A 175 -0.86 11.06 -19.44
C GLN A 175 -0.30 9.70 -19.06
N ALA A 176 -0.55 8.68 -19.88
CA ALA A 176 0.10 7.39 -19.68
C ALA A 176 1.61 7.57 -19.83
N GLN A 177 2.38 7.30 -18.77
CA GLN A 177 3.82 7.24 -18.90
C GLN A 177 4.18 6.10 -19.85
N ALA A 178 4.78 6.43 -20.99
CA ALA A 178 5.34 5.42 -21.88
C ALA A 178 6.56 4.79 -21.18
N PRO A 179 6.72 3.45 -21.19
CA PRO A 179 7.90 2.83 -20.62
C PRO A 179 9.14 3.40 -21.31
N ARG A 180 10.04 4.02 -20.54
CA ARG A 180 11.31 4.51 -21.07
C ARG A 180 12.03 3.32 -21.71
N ARG A 181 12.16 3.32 -23.04
CA ARG A 181 13.08 2.40 -23.74
C ARG A 181 14.45 2.58 -23.11
N ARG A 182 14.91 1.62 -22.30
CA ARG A 182 16.30 1.55 -21.85
C ARG A 182 17.16 1.69 -23.10
N ARG A 183 17.88 2.81 -23.23
CA ARG A 183 18.93 2.94 -24.23
C ARG A 183 19.96 1.88 -23.87
N SER A 184 19.98 0.76 -24.61
CA SER A 184 21.08 -0.18 -24.55
C SER A 184 22.35 0.58 -24.91
N ALA A 185 23.14 0.95 -23.91
CA ALA A 185 24.47 1.45 -24.11
C ALA A 185 25.28 0.31 -24.73
N THR A 186 25.40 0.33 -26.05
CA THR A 186 26.36 -0.51 -26.75
C THR A 186 27.73 0.05 -26.37
N VAL A 187 28.35 -0.54 -25.35
CA VAL A 187 29.76 -0.28 -25.05
C VAL A 187 30.54 -0.89 -26.20
N ALA A 188 31.01 -0.04 -27.12
CA ALA A 188 31.96 -0.45 -28.14
C ALA A 188 33.27 -0.83 -27.43
N ALA A 189 33.59 -2.13 -27.43
CA ALA A 189 34.92 -2.60 -27.08
C ALA A 189 35.92 -2.06 -28.12
N ARG A 190 37.01 -1.46 -27.64
CA ARG A 190 38.21 -1.13 -28.43
C ARG A 190 39.29 -2.16 -28.15
#